data_AF-A0A848C616-F1
#
_entry.id   AF-A0A848C616-F1
#
_cell.length_a   1.000
_cell.length_b   1.000
_cell.length_c   1.000
_cell.angle_alpha   90.00
_cell.angle_beta   90.00
_cell.angle_gamma   90.00
#
_symmetry.space_group_name_H-M   'P 1'
#
loop_
_entity.id
_entity.type
_entity.pdbx_description
1 polymer ?
#
loop_
_entity_poly.entity_id
_entity_poly.type
_entity_poly.pdbx_seq_one_letter_code
_entity_poly.pdbx_strand_id
1 'polypeptide(L)'
;MKLKPELAQSIVDQMMKKIPYNINMMDQNGYIIASGDKSRLNTLHVGALDAIKQRKTLTMSNDYGSHGLPGVNMPLFFEKKLLVLSELLVIQKKFSH
;
A
#
# COMPACT_ATOMS: atom_id res chain seq x y z
N MET A 1 -14.00 0.32 12.44
CA MET A 1 -12.87 -0.51 12.90
C MET A 1 -11.64 -0.02 12.16
N LYS A 2 -10.58 0.35 12.86
CA LYS A 2 -9.31 0.76 12.25
C LYS A 2 -8.25 -0.28 12.61
N LEU A 3 -7.40 -0.65 11.67
CA LEU A 3 -6.29 -1.54 11.96
C LEU A 3 -5.29 -0.78 12.84
N LYS A 4 -4.77 -1.43 13.89
CA LYS A 4 -3.69 -0.83 14.70
C LYS A 4 -2.40 -0.80 13.86
N PRO A 5 -1.61 0.29 13.89
CA PRO A 5 -0.38 0.41 13.11
C PRO A 5 0.61 -0.75 13.33
N GLU A 6 0.70 -1.27 14.55
CA GLU A 6 1.61 -2.38 14.87
C GLU A 6 1.20 -3.67 14.16
N LEU A 7 -0.11 -3.92 14.07
CA LEU A 7 -0.65 -5.06 13.33
C LEU A 7 -0.48 -4.86 11.82
N ALA A 8 -0.70 -3.64 11.32
CA ALA A 8 -0.49 -3.29 9.91
C ALA A 8 0.95 -3.56 9.50
N GLN A 9 1.92 -3.13 10.33
CA GLN A 9 3.34 -3.34 10.09
C GLN A 9 3.71 -4.82 10.13
N SER A 10 3.18 -5.58 11.10
CA SER A 10 3.42 -7.03 11.16
C SER A 10 2.92 -7.75 9.90
N ILE A 11 1.79 -7.34 9.33
CA ILE A 11 1.27 -7.90 8.08
C ILE A 11 2.18 -7.54 6.90
N VAL A 12 2.56 -6.27 6.77
CA VAL A 12 3.51 -5.80 5.73
C VAL A 12 4.82 -6.57 5.81
N ASP A 13 5.42 -6.68 6.99
CA ASP A 13 6.67 -7.39 7.23
C ASP A 13 6.56 -8.89 6.85
N GLN A 14 5.45 -9.54 7.21
CA GLN A 14 5.23 -10.95 6.85
C GLN A 14 5.03 -11.16 5.35
N MET A 15 4.38 -10.23 4.66
CA MET A 15 4.20 -10.31 3.21
C MET A 15 5.53 -10.08 2.47
N MET A 16 6.34 -9.10 2.89
CA MET A 16 7.66 -8.84 2.28
C MET A 16 8.67 -9.96 2.50
N LYS A 17 8.45 -10.86 3.48
CA LYS A 17 9.23 -12.11 3.58
C LYS A 17 8.91 -13.11 2.46
N LYS A 18 7.73 -13.02 1.85
CA LYS A 18 7.24 -13.94 0.81
C LYS A 18 7.40 -13.38 -0.61
N ILE A 19 7.49 -12.06 -0.76
CA ILE A 19 7.62 -11.41 -2.06
C ILE A 19 8.76 -10.39 -2.05
N PRO A 20 9.54 -10.25 -3.14
CA PRO A 20 10.70 -9.38 -3.21
C PRO A 20 10.32 -7.93 -3.54
N TYR A 21 9.24 -7.41 -2.96
CA TYR A 21 8.70 -6.08 -3.25
C TYR A 21 8.41 -5.31 -1.98
N ASN A 22 8.59 -3.99 -2.03
CA ASN A 22 8.14 -3.11 -0.97
C ASN A 22 6.60 -3.08 -0.95
N ILE A 23 6.00 -2.98 0.23
CA ILE A 23 4.56 -2.93 0.38
C ILE A 23 4.22 -1.74 1.25
N ASN A 24 3.20 -0.98 0.84
CA ASN A 24 2.60 0.05 1.65
C ASN A 24 1.18 -0.37 2.04
N MET A 25 0.78 0.00 3.24
CA MET A 25 -0.57 -0.21 3.73
C MET A 25 -1.13 1.12 4.19
N MET A 26 -2.34 1.44 3.75
CA MET A 26 -2.97 2.74 3.95
C MET A 26 -4.32 2.62 4.63
N ASP A 27 -4.68 3.64 5.41
CA ASP A 27 -6.02 3.77 5.96
C ASP A 27 -7.04 4.21 4.89
N GLN A 28 -8.32 4.31 5.28
CA GLN A 28 -9.40 4.74 4.39
C GLN A 28 -9.29 6.19 3.88
N ASN A 29 -8.34 6.97 4.39
CA ASN A 29 -8.05 8.34 3.96
C ASN A 29 -6.82 8.41 3.05
N GLY A 30 -6.17 7.27 2.75
CA GLY A 30 -4.98 7.20 1.90
C GLY A 30 -3.66 7.48 2.62
N TYR A 31 -3.64 7.57 3.96
CA TYR A 31 -2.40 7.74 4.72
C TYR A 31 -1.73 6.40 4.95
N ILE A 32 -0.42 6.34 4.70
CA ILE A 32 0.39 5.14 4.91
C ILE A 32 0.55 4.87 6.41
N ILE A 33 -0.01 3.75 6.87
CA ILE A 33 0.02 3.28 8.26
C ILE A 33 1.03 2.14 8.50
N ALA A 34 1.52 1.51 7.43
CA ALA A 34 2.65 0.57 7.47
C ALA A 34 3.38 0.56 6.11
N SER A 35 4.70 0.35 6.14
CA SER A 35 5.53 0.35 4.94
C SER A 35 6.83 -0.43 5.14
N GLY A 36 7.38 -0.99 4.07
CA GLY A 36 8.78 -1.44 4.06
C GLY A 36 9.79 -0.30 3.92
N ASP A 37 9.34 0.89 3.52
CA ASP A 37 10.13 2.13 3.57
C ASP A 37 9.58 3.05 4.66
N LYS A 38 10.28 3.11 5.79
CA LYS A 38 9.85 3.92 6.95
C LYS A 38 9.71 5.41 6.63
N SER A 39 10.41 5.92 5.61
CA SER A 39 10.28 7.33 5.21
C SER A 39 8.88 7.68 4.67
N ARG A 40 8.11 6.67 4.28
CA ARG A 40 6.76 6.80 3.73
C ARG A 40 5.66 6.82 4.79
N LEU A 41 5.95 6.43 6.03
CA LEU A 41 4.95 6.40 7.10
C LEU A 41 4.34 7.78 7.34
N ASN A 42 3.03 7.82 7.57
CA ASN A 42 2.24 9.04 7.77
C ASN A 42 2.21 10.01 6.59
N THR A 43 2.65 9.59 5.40
CA THR A 43 2.49 10.37 4.18
C THR A 43 1.18 10.02 3.47
N LEU A 44 0.58 11.01 2.80
CA LEU A 44 -0.60 10.79 1.97
C LEU A 44 -0.17 10.22 0.62
N HIS A 45 -0.76 9.09 0.23
CA HIS A 45 -0.57 8.53 -1.11
C HIS A 45 -1.78 8.80 -1.97
N VAL A 46 -1.71 9.84 -2.80
CA VAL A 46 -2.83 10.32 -3.62
C VAL A 46 -3.31 9.26 -4.61
N GLY A 47 -2.38 8.46 -5.17
CA GLY A 47 -2.72 7.39 -6.12
C GLY A 47 -3.65 6.30 -5.57
N ALA A 48 -3.76 6.16 -4.25
CA ALA A 48 -4.63 5.17 -3.64
C ALA A 48 -6.09 5.63 -3.54
N LEU A 49 -6.36 6.94 -3.56
CA LEU A 49 -7.70 7.48 -3.38
C LEU A 49 -8.68 6.98 -4.45
N ASP A 50 -8.21 6.78 -5.68
CA ASP A 50 -9.01 6.24 -6.76
C ASP A 50 -9.38 4.77 -6.53
N ALA A 51 -8.46 3.96 -5.99
CA ALA A 51 -8.74 2.57 -5.66
C ALA A 51 -9.71 2.45 -4.48
N ILE A 52 -9.61 3.34 -3.47
CA ILE A 52 -10.58 3.46 -2.36
C ILE A 52 -11.97 3.74 -2.92
N LYS A 53 -12.07 4.79 -3.75
CA LYS A 53 -13.33 5.28 -4.28
C LYS A 53 -14.01 4.23 -5.16
N GLN A 54 -13.23 3.55 -6.01
CA GLN A 54 -13.75 2.55 -6.93
C GLN A 54 -13.97 1.18 -6.29
N ARG A 55 -13.38 0.92 -5.11
CA ARG A 55 -13.41 -0.39 -4.42
C ARG A 55 -12.93 -1.53 -5.32
N LYS A 56 -11.95 -1.24 -6.17
CA LYS A 56 -11.37 -2.19 -7.13
C LYS A 56 -9.86 -2.14 -7.06
N THR A 57 -9.24 -3.26 -7.39
CA THR A 57 -7.80 -3.31 -7.63
C THR A 57 -7.47 -2.47 -8.86
N LEU A 58 -6.56 -1.50 -8.70
CA LEU A 58 -6.09 -0.65 -9.78
C LEU A 58 -4.58 -0.84 -9.98
N THR A 59 -4.18 -1.05 -11.23
CA THR A 59 -2.77 -1.05 -11.62
C THR A 59 -2.39 0.36 -12.05
N MET A 60 -1.39 0.94 -11.40
CA MET A 60 -0.75 2.17 -11.84
C MET A 60 0.50 1.82 -12.63
N SER A 61 0.46 2.06 -13.94
CA SER A 61 1.57 1.74 -14.85
C SER A 61 2.61 2.85 -14.95
N ASN A 62 2.24 4.08 -14.56
CA ASN A 62 3.04 5.28 -14.75
C ASN A 62 3.68 5.74 -13.45
N ASP A 63 4.88 6.33 -13.58
CA ASP A 63 5.60 6.97 -12.48
C ASP A 63 5.14 8.43 -12.34
N TYR A 64 4.64 8.76 -11.15
CA TYR A 64 4.23 10.09 -10.72
C TYR A 64 5.14 10.62 -9.58
N GLY A 65 6.33 10.04 -9.42
CA GLY A 65 7.34 10.42 -8.43
C GLY A 65 6.87 10.23 -7.00
N SER A 66 7.03 11.26 -6.17
CA SER A 66 6.62 11.25 -4.76
C SER A 66 5.12 11.07 -4.55
N HIS A 67 4.30 11.34 -5.58
CA HIS A 67 2.85 11.26 -5.52
C HIS A 67 2.29 9.87 -5.88
N GLY A 68 3.12 9.00 -6.47
CA GLY A 68 2.73 7.65 -6.85
C GLY A 68 3.80 6.98 -7.69
N LEU A 69 4.31 5.84 -7.23
CA LEU A 69 5.16 4.99 -8.05
C LEU A 69 4.29 3.97 -8.77
N PRO A 70 4.78 3.36 -9.88
CA PRO A 70 4.09 2.24 -10.49
C PRO A 70 3.81 1.15 -9.44
N GLY A 71 2.63 0.55 -9.51
CA GLY A 71 2.21 -0.43 -8.53
C GLY A 71 0.78 -0.93 -8.69
N VAL A 72 0.33 -1.74 -7.73
CA VAL A 72 -1.02 -2.29 -7.67
C VAL A 72 -1.66 -1.87 -6.35
N ASN A 73 -2.67 -1.01 -6.44
CA ASN A 73 -3.49 -0.61 -5.31
C ASN A 73 -4.62 -1.62 -5.13
N MET A 74 -4.57 -2.44 -4.08
CA MET A 74 -5.53 -3.52 -3.84
C MET A 74 -6.33 -3.26 -2.55
N PRO A 75 -7.64 -3.01 -2.66
CA PRO A 75 -8.48 -2.87 -1.47
C PRO A 75 -8.63 -4.18 -0.69
N LEU A 76 -8.43 -4.12 0.63
CA LEU A 76 -8.66 -5.24 1.54
C LEU A 76 -10.00 -5.05 2.26
N PHE A 77 -10.90 -5.99 1.98
CA PHE A 77 -12.21 -6.04 2.63
C PHE A 77 -12.22 -7.12 3.70
N PHE A 78 -12.89 -6.83 4.81
CA PHE A 78 -13.30 -7.87 5.75
C PHE A 78 -14.73 -7.58 6.20
N GLU A 79 -15.55 -8.63 6.17
CA GLU A 79 -17.02 -8.54 6.33
C GLU A 79 -17.67 -7.49 5.42
N LYS A 80 -17.23 -7.38 4.16
CA LYS A 80 -17.71 -6.41 3.15
C LYS A 80 -17.48 -4.93 3.51
N LYS A 81 -16.79 -4.63 4.63
CA LYS A 81 -16.31 -3.30 4.95
C LYS A 81 -14.88 -3.15 4.45
N LEU A 82 -14.60 -2.03 3.80
CA LEU A 82 -13.23 -1.64 3.51
C LEU A 82 -12.54 -1.43 4.86
N LEU A 83 -11.53 -2.25 5.14
CA LEU A 83 -10.81 -2.19 6.40
C LEU A 83 -9.52 -1.40 6.25
N VAL A 84 -8.81 -1.66 5.15
CA VAL A 84 -7.49 -1.12 4.83
C VAL A 84 -7.31 -1.19 3.31
N LEU A 85 -6.52 -0.29 2.72
CA LEU A 85 -5.93 -0.56 1.42
C LEU A 85 -4.54 -1.13 1.62
N SER A 86 -4.23 -2.25 0.97
CA SER A 86 -2.83 -2.61 0.72
C SER A 86 -2.45 -2.12 -0.67
N GLU A 87 -1.51 -1.19 -0.76
CA GLU A 87 -0.78 -0.99 -2.00
C GLU A 87 0.31 -2.06 -2.07
N LEU A 88 0.16 -3.00 -2.99
CA LEU A 88 1.27 -3.82 -3.44
C LEU A 88 2.11 -2.94 -4.38
N LEU A 89 3.24 -2.41 -3.90
CA LEU A 89 4.13 -1.66 -4.78
C LEU A 89 4.71 -2.63 -5.82
N VAL A 90 4.23 -2.58 -7.05
CA VAL A 90 4.79 -3.35 -8.17
C VAL A 90 5.78 -2.44 -8.90
N ILE A 91 7.05 -2.65 -8.52
CA ILE A 91 8.33 -2.33 -9.18
C ILE A 91 9.19 -1.34 -8.37
N GLN A 92 10.00 -1.91 -7.48
CA GLN A 92 11.44 -1.66 -7.58
C GLN A 92 12.05 -2.99 -8.01
N LYS A 93 12.64 -3.00 -9.21
CA LYS A 93 13.66 -3.97 -9.57
C LYS A 93 14.63 -4.05 -8.40
N LYS A 94 15.05 -5.26 -8.04
CA LYS A 94 16.18 -5.57 -7.14
C LYS A 94 17.18 -4.41 -7.15
N PHE A 95 17.56 -3.87 -5.99
CA PHE A 95 18.80 -3.09 -5.90
C PHE A 95 19.86 -3.87 -6.66
N SER A 96 20.40 -3.25 -7.70
CA SER A 96 21.40 -3.81 -8.59
C SER A 96 22.51 -4.47 -7.77
N HIS A 97 22.86 -5.69 -8.13
CA HIS A 97 24.27 -6.07 -8.21
C HIS A 97 24.51 -6.36 -9.69
#